data_AF-A0A529NS79-F1
#
_entry.id   AF-A0A529NS79-F1
#
_cell.length_a   1.000
_cell.length_b   1.000
_cell.length_c   1.000
_cell.angle_alpha   90.00
_cell.angle_beta   90.00
_cell.angle_gamma   90.00
#
_symmetry.space_group_name_H-M   'P 1'
#
loop_
_entity.id
_entity.type
_entity.pdbx_description
1 polymer ?
#
loop_
_entity_poly.entity_id
_entity_poly.type
_entity_poly.pdbx_seq_one_letter_code
_entity_poly.pdbx_strand_id
1 'polypeptide(L)'
;ARFGSAQPTFGAGMELNVIAAAVIGGASLTGGIGTILGAILGTVLLSVVSSSLALLDVSVYWQDIIRGSILLTAVTADYYFNKRRG
;
A
#
# COMPACT_ATOMS: atom_id res chain seq x y z
N ALA A 1 -14.29 31.32 6.46
CA ALA A 1 -13.48 30.56 7.43
C ALA A 1 -12.91 29.32 6.76
N ARG A 2 -11.61 29.31 6.43
CA ARG A 2 -10.88 28.15 5.87
C ARG A 2 -10.10 27.46 6.99
N PHE A 3 -10.82 27.11 8.06
CA PHE A 3 -10.26 26.55 9.26
C PHE A 3 -10.55 25.05 9.34
N GLY A 4 -9.50 24.26 9.27
CA GLY A 4 -9.28 23.25 10.30
C GLY A 4 -10.27 22.09 10.35
N SER A 5 -10.35 21.29 9.30
CA SER A 5 -10.26 19.87 9.55
C SER A 5 -9.20 19.29 8.62
N ALA A 6 -7.98 19.17 9.15
CA ALA A 6 -7.32 17.89 8.96
C ALA A 6 -8.33 16.89 9.54
N GLN A 7 -9.25 16.40 8.71
CA GLN A 7 -10.19 15.38 9.09
C GLN A 7 -9.28 14.28 9.65
N PRO A 8 -9.38 13.87 10.93
CA PRO A 8 -8.48 12.83 11.44
C PRO A 8 -8.55 11.55 10.61
N THR A 9 -9.64 11.38 9.85
CA THR A 9 -9.83 10.37 8.82
C THR A 9 -8.94 10.51 7.58
N PHE A 10 -8.37 11.67 7.28
CA PHE A 10 -7.51 11.85 6.10
C PHE A 10 -6.21 11.05 6.22
N GLY A 11 -5.73 10.79 7.45
CA GLY A 11 -4.62 9.89 7.72
C GLY A 11 -5.02 8.42 7.84
N ALA A 12 -6.28 8.14 8.17
CA ALA A 12 -6.80 6.79 8.34
C ALA A 12 -6.84 6.07 6.98
N GLY A 13 -6.01 5.04 6.83
CA GLY A 13 -5.86 4.29 5.58
C GLY A 13 -4.62 4.67 4.76
N MET A 14 -4.05 5.87 4.94
CA MET A 14 -2.74 6.20 4.36
C MET A 14 -1.64 5.34 4.96
N GLU A 15 -1.71 5.05 6.26
CA GLU A 15 -0.76 4.16 6.95
C GLU A 15 -0.73 2.77 6.30
N LEU A 16 -1.91 2.17 6.08
CA LEU A 16 -2.06 0.87 5.43
C LEU A 16 -1.55 0.90 3.98
N ASN A 17 -1.80 2.00 3.26
CA ASN A 17 -1.32 2.18 1.90
C ASN A 17 0.21 2.27 1.83
N VAL A 18 0.84 2.98 2.79
CA VAL A 18 2.30 3.09 2.91
C VAL A 18 2.92 1.74 3.24
N ILE A 19 2.32 0.97 4.16
CA ILE A 19 2.78 -0.38 4.50
C ILE A 19 2.65 -1.31 3.29
N ALA A 20 1.52 -1.28 2.57
CA ALA A 20 1.33 -2.08 1.35
C ALA A 20 2.40 -1.77 0.30
N ALA A 21 2.67 -0.48 0.07
CA ALA A 21 3.66 -0.05 -0.90
C ALA A 21 5.08 -0.48 -0.53
N ALA A 22 5.45 -0.40 0.75
CA ALA A 22 6.74 -0.85 1.24
C ALA A 22 6.92 -2.36 1.04
N VAL A 23 5.90 -3.16 1.35
CA VAL A 23 5.92 -4.63 1.25
C VAL A 23 5.94 -5.09 -0.21
N ILE A 24 5.15 -4.48 -1.09
CA ILE A 24 5.20 -4.73 -2.54
C ILE A 24 6.56 -4.35 -3.10
N GLY A 25 7.17 -3.29 -2.56
CA GLY A 25 8.54 -2.89 -2.86
C GLY A 25 9.62 -3.85 -2.34
N GLY A 26 9.25 -4.91 -1.64
CA GLY A 26 10.18 -5.90 -1.10
C GLY A 26 10.83 -5.48 0.22
N ALA A 27 10.23 -4.54 0.96
CA ALA A 27 10.58 -4.31 2.36
C ALA A 27 9.93 -5.38 3.24
N SER A 28 10.76 -6.22 3.87
CA SER A 28 10.31 -7.28 4.77
C SER A 28 9.77 -6.70 6.09
N LEU A 29 8.54 -7.08 6.48
CA LEU A 29 8.00 -6.76 7.81
C LEU A 29 8.78 -7.42 8.95
N THR A 30 9.44 -8.55 8.68
CA THR A 30 10.23 -9.30 9.67
C THR A 30 11.64 -8.74 9.88
N GLY A 31 12.04 -7.73 9.09
CA GLY A 31 13.33 -7.05 9.19
C GLY A 31 14.49 -7.80 8.50
N GLY A 32 15.45 -7.04 7.97
CA GLY A 32 16.71 -7.54 7.42
C GLY A 32 16.81 -7.65 5.90
N ILE A 33 15.70 -7.57 5.16
CA ILE A 33 15.68 -7.71 3.69
C ILE A 33 14.76 -6.65 3.09
N GLY A 34 15.34 -5.71 2.33
CA GLY A 34 14.60 -4.67 1.60
C GLY A 34 15.53 -3.58 1.08
N THR A 35 15.20 -2.98 -0.07
CA THR A 35 15.98 -1.88 -0.66
C THR A 35 15.12 -0.62 -0.80
N ILE A 36 15.76 0.55 -0.67
CA ILE A 36 15.10 1.85 -0.87
C ILE A 36 14.50 1.92 -2.29
N LEU A 37 15.22 1.43 -3.30
CA LEU A 37 14.74 1.40 -4.68
C LEU A 37 13.47 0.55 -4.83
N GLY A 38 13.41 -0.60 -4.16
CA GLY A 38 12.22 -1.44 -4.13
C GLY A 38 11.01 -0.70 -3.54
N ALA A 39 11.17 -0.01 -2.41
CA ALA A 39 10.09 0.76 -1.78
C ALA A 39 9.59 1.92 -2.67
N ILE A 40 10.49 2.60 -3.39
CA ILE A 40 10.12 3.66 -4.34
C ILE A 40 9.31 3.04 -5.49
N LEU A 41 9.73 1.92 -6.06
CA LEU A 41 8.98 1.23 -7.12
C LEU A 41 7.61 0.73 -6.63
N GLY A 42 7.53 0.22 -5.40
CA GLY A 42 6.28 -0.22 -4.77
C GLY A 42 5.29 0.92 -4.53
N THR A 43 5.76 2.08 -4.06
CA THR A 43 4.92 3.28 -3.88
C THR A 43 4.42 3.86 -5.21
N VAL A 44 5.26 3.86 -6.25
CA VAL A 44 4.86 4.27 -7.60
C VAL A 44 3.77 3.34 -8.16
N LEU A 45 3.93 2.02 -8.01
CA LEU A 45 2.91 1.06 -8.43
C LEU A 45 1.56 1.28 -7.71
N LEU A 46 1.58 1.44 -6.38
CA LEU A 46 0.36 1.71 -5.62
C LEU A 46 -0.31 3.02 -6.01
N SER A 47 0.49 4.06 -6.29
CA SER A 47 0.02 5.36 -6.73
C SER A 47 -0.66 5.29 -8.11
N VAL A 48 -0.07 4.52 -9.03
CA VAL A 48 -0.67 4.27 -10.35
C VAL A 48 -2.00 3.53 -10.19
N VAL A 49 -2.05 2.46 -9.39
CA VAL A 49 -3.29 1.71 -9.14
C VAL A 49 -4.37 2.63 -8.55
N SER A 50 -4.04 3.40 -7.51
CA SER A 50 -5.01 4.33 -6.90
C SER A 50 -5.49 5.39 -7.90
N SER A 51 -4.62 5.86 -8.79
CA SER A 51 -4.98 6.83 -9.82
C SER A 51 -5.86 6.20 -10.92
N SER A 52 -5.57 4.95 -11.30
CA SER A 52 -6.38 4.20 -12.26
C SER A 52 -7.80 3.91 -11.74
N LEU A 53 -7.94 3.50 -10.48
CA LEU A 53 -9.26 3.28 -9.88
C LEU A 53 -10.09 4.57 -9.80
N ALA A 54 -9.43 5.70 -9.50
CA ALA A 54 -10.09 7.00 -9.46
C ALA A 54 -10.58 7.44 -10.85
N LEU A 55 -9.80 7.18 -11.91
CA LEU A 55 -10.19 7.48 -13.30
C LEU A 55 -11.33 6.59 -13.81
N LEU A 56 -11.45 5.38 -13.28
CA LEU A 56 -12.54 4.44 -13.58
C LEU A 56 -13.85 4.76 -12.82
N ASP A 57 -13.90 5.89 -12.11
CA ASP A 57 -15.03 6.33 -11.27
C ASP A 57 -15.52 5.26 -10.28
N VAL A 58 -14.58 4.42 -9.81
CA VAL A 58 -14.87 3.35 -8.85
C VAL A 58 -15.19 3.97 -7.50
N SER A 59 -16.31 3.59 -6.90
CA SER A 59 -16.72 4.13 -5.61
C SER A 59 -15.68 3.85 -4.51
N VAL A 60 -15.56 4.78 -3.55
CA VAL A 60 -14.57 4.70 -2.46
C VAL A 60 -14.65 3.38 -1.70
N TYR A 61 -15.85 2.83 -1.52
CA TYR A 61 -16.07 1.52 -0.92
C TYR A 61 -15.30 0.40 -1.63
N TRP A 62 -15.34 0.37 -2.96
CA TRP A 62 -14.61 -0.61 -3.76
C TRP A 62 -13.10 -0.32 -3.76
N GLN A 63 -12.69 0.95 -3.72
CA GLN A 63 -11.27 1.31 -3.59
C GLN A 63 -10.67 0.75 -2.30
N ASP A 64 -11.39 0.83 -1.17
CA ASP A 64 -10.90 0.34 0.12
C ASP A 64 -10.83 -1.19 0.17
N ILE A 65 -11.80 -1.89 -0.42
CA ILE A 65 -11.74 -3.35 -0.59
C ILE A 65 -10.54 -3.75 -1.45
N ILE A 66 -10.29 -3.04 -2.54
CA ILE A 66 -9.17 -3.32 -3.44
C ILE A 66 -7.83 -3.03 -2.77
N ARG A 67 -7.71 -1.93 -2.01
CA ARG A 67 -6.51 -1.64 -1.21
C ARG A 67 -6.23 -2.73 -0.17
N GLY A 68 -7.27 -3.17 0.53
CA GLY A 68 -7.17 -4.27 1.50
C GLY A 68 -6.75 -5.60 0.86
N SER A 69 -7.31 -5.93 -0.31
CA SER A 69 -6.95 -7.16 -1.03
C SER A 69 -5.53 -7.12 -1.60
N ILE A 70 -5.07 -5.96 -2.09
CA ILE A 70 -3.70 -5.73 -2.52
C ILE A 70 -2.74 -5.95 -1.35
N LEU A 71 -3.03 -5.37 -0.18
CA LEU A 71 -2.19 -5.53 1.02
C LEU A 71 -2.15 -6.99 1.49
N LEU A 72 -3.29 -7.69 1.54
CA LEU A 72 -3.36 -9.12 1.86
C LEU A 72 -2.53 -9.97 0.90
N THR A 73 -2.65 -9.72 -0.40
CA THR A 73 -1.89 -10.44 -1.44
C THR A 73 -0.39 -10.14 -1.32
N ALA A 74 -0.03 -8.88 -1.09
CA ALA A 74 1.35 -8.44 -0.90
C ALA A 74 1.99 -9.11 0.33
N VAL A 75 1.32 -9.11 1.48
CA VAL A 75 1.79 -9.77 2.71
C VAL A 75 1.90 -11.28 2.54
N THR A 76 0.91 -11.91 1.89
CA THR A 76 0.94 -13.37 1.68
C THR A 76 2.08 -13.76 0.75
N ALA A 77 2.30 -12.97 -0.32
CA ALA A 77 3.43 -13.15 -1.22
C ALA A 77 4.76 -12.91 -0.50
N ASP A 78 4.90 -11.82 0.25
CA ASP A 78 6.09 -11.50 1.05
C ASP A 78 6.43 -12.65 2.01
N TYR A 79 5.44 -13.16 2.75
CA TYR A 79 5.60 -14.30 3.65
C TYR A 79 6.08 -15.57 2.91
N TYR A 80 5.50 -15.84 1.73
CA TYR A 80 5.86 -17.03 0.94
C TYR A 80 7.25 -16.93 0.30
N PHE A 81 7.63 -15.75 -0.21
CA PHE A 81 8.94 -15.51 -0.80
C PHE A 81 10.05 -15.45 0.25
N ASN A 82 9.77 -14.86 1.42
CA ASN A 82 10.73 -14.81 2.52
C ASN A 82 11.02 -16.21 3.08
N LYS A 83 10.03 -17.10 3.13
CA LYS A 83 10.20 -18.50 3.55
C LYS A 83 11.11 -19.33 2.63
N ARG A 84 11.32 -18.92 1.37
CA ARG A 84 12.24 -19.61 0.44
C ARG A 84 13.69 -19.13 0.51
N ARG A 85 13.98 -18.09 1.29
CA ARG A 85 15.34 -17.60 1.55
C ARG A 85 15.93 -18.06 2.89
N GLY A 86 15.16 -18.83 3.67
CA GLY A 86 15.62 -19.54 4.86
C GLY A 86 15.95 -20.99 4.57
#